data_AF-A0A6V7M4I2-F1
#
_entry.id   AF-A0A6V7M4I2-F1
#
_cell.length_a   1.000
_cell.length_b   1.000
_cell.length_c   1.000
_cell.angle_alpha   90.00
_cell.angle_beta   90.00
_cell.angle_gamma   90.00
#
_symmetry.space_group_name_H-M   'P 1'
#
loop_
_entity.id
_entity.type
_entity.pdbx_description
1 polymer ?
#
loop_
_entity_poly.entity_id
_entity_poly.type
_entity_poly.pdbx_seq_one_letter_code
_entity_poly.pdbx_strand_id
1 'polypeptide(L)'
;SRRWRRLARRTWAGLKELYLRKNLLLSCDFESIGLSKNPNTYSNRILKNCGKYLTKLTIDEFGTSTALYLIGQYCPNIVSLSVKYQTFKSGSMKFLSKLEKLEDFSIGAIETSTIEEVLQFVQTQNLCKIRFSALLNSDNVVSLPSNART
;
A
#
# COMPACT_ATOMS: atom_id res chain seq x y z
N SER A 1 -30.05 -2.92 -10.55
CA SER A 1 -30.86 -4.07 -10.04
C SER A 1 -30.39 -4.55 -8.66
N ARG A 2 -31.31 -4.94 -7.76
CA ARG A 2 -31.00 -5.39 -6.38
C ARG A 2 -30.25 -6.74 -6.33
N ARG A 3 -30.49 -7.62 -7.31
CA ARG A 3 -29.87 -8.97 -7.40
C ARG A 3 -28.36 -8.87 -7.63
N TRP A 4 -27.94 -8.08 -8.62
CA TRP A 4 -26.53 -7.86 -8.95
C TRP A 4 -25.73 -7.24 -7.79
N ARG A 5 -26.34 -6.35 -6.99
CA ARG A 5 -25.69 -5.78 -5.78
C ARG A 5 -25.48 -6.80 -4.65
N ARG A 6 -26.35 -7.81 -4.53
CA ARG A 6 -26.16 -8.90 -3.55
C ARG A 6 -25.07 -9.87 -4.03
N LEU A 7 -25.08 -10.19 -5.32
CA LEU A 7 -24.08 -11.06 -5.93
C LEU A 7 -22.68 -10.46 -5.80
N ALA A 8 -22.51 -9.19 -6.18
CA ALA A 8 -21.24 -8.48 -6.04
C ALA A 8 -20.70 -8.48 -4.60
N ARG A 9 -21.56 -8.28 -3.59
CA ARG A 9 -21.16 -8.34 -2.17
C ARG A 9 -20.62 -9.71 -1.76
N ARG A 10 -21.23 -10.79 -2.25
CA ARG A 10 -20.74 -12.16 -2.00
C ARG A 10 -19.40 -12.40 -2.69
N THR A 11 -19.23 -11.91 -3.91
CA THR A 11 -17.97 -11.97 -4.65
C THR A 11 -16.84 -11.28 -3.87
N TRP A 12 -17.09 -10.07 -3.35
CA TRP A 12 -16.09 -9.35 -2.55
C TRP A 12 -15.74 -10.07 -1.23
N ALA A 13 -16.69 -10.77 -0.62
CA ALA A 13 -16.45 -11.50 0.63
C ALA A 13 -15.48 -12.68 0.47
N GLY A 14 -15.44 -13.28 -0.73
CA GLY A 14 -14.48 -14.34 -1.08
C GLY A 14 -13.09 -13.81 -1.44
N LEU A 15 -12.94 -12.52 -1.70
CA LEU A 15 -11.66 -11.93 -2.08
C LEU A 15 -10.76 -11.78 -0.84
N LYS A 16 -9.70 -12.59 -0.77
CA LYS A 16 -8.69 -12.54 0.30
C LYS A 16 -7.43 -11.82 -0.09
N GLU A 17 -7.11 -11.84 -1.37
CA GLU A 17 -5.88 -11.28 -1.92
C GLU A 17 -6.22 -10.30 -3.02
N LEU A 18 -5.59 -9.13 -2.99
CA LEU A 18 -5.81 -8.09 -3.99
C LEU A 18 -4.47 -7.50 -4.42
N TYR A 19 -4.28 -7.43 -5.73
CA TYR A 19 -3.13 -6.82 -6.37
C TYR A 19 -3.58 -5.61 -7.17
N LEU A 20 -3.17 -4.43 -6.74
CA LEU A 20 -3.45 -3.16 -7.41
C LEU A 20 -2.16 -2.66 -8.06
N ARG A 21 -2.06 -2.79 -9.38
CA ARG A 21 -0.95 -2.22 -10.19
C ARG A 21 -1.46 -1.31 -11.30
N LYS A 22 -0.79 -0.16 -11.51
CA LYS A 22 -1.15 0.84 -12.52
C LYS A 22 -1.32 0.27 -13.93
N ASN A 23 -0.36 -0.54 -14.37
CA ASN A 23 -0.36 -1.12 -15.72
C ASN A 23 -1.45 -2.19 -15.93
N LEU A 24 -1.95 -2.84 -14.87
CA LEU A 24 -3.03 -3.83 -14.95
C LEU A 24 -4.42 -3.18 -15.09
N LEU A 25 -4.58 -1.92 -14.67
CA LEU A 25 -5.85 -1.19 -14.84
C LEU A 25 -5.96 -0.48 -16.20
N LEU A 26 -4.84 -0.29 -16.90
CA LEU A 26 -4.78 0.31 -18.23
C LEU A 26 -5.01 -0.73 -19.34
N SER A 27 -4.82 -2.02 -19.07
CA SER A 27 -4.97 -3.09 -20.07
C SER A 27 -6.34 -3.77 -20.12
N CYS A 28 -7.30 -3.33 -19.31
CA CYS A 28 -8.66 -3.87 -19.28
C CYS A 28 -9.63 -2.86 -19.92
N ASP A 29 -10.83 -3.33 -20.31
CA ASP A 29 -11.94 -2.54 -20.87
C ASP A 29 -12.39 -1.32 -20.03
N PHE A 30 -11.72 -1.01 -18.92
CA PHE A 30 -11.95 0.18 -18.10
C PHE A 30 -11.74 1.51 -18.84
N GLU A 31 -11.01 1.54 -19.97
CA GLU A 31 -10.97 2.70 -20.86
C GLU A 31 -12.37 3.07 -21.36
N SER A 32 -13.19 2.08 -21.69
CA SER A 32 -14.56 2.28 -22.19
C SER A 32 -15.54 2.83 -21.14
N ILE A 33 -15.18 2.77 -19.86
CA ILE A 33 -16.00 3.24 -18.72
C ILE A 33 -15.53 4.64 -18.25
N GLY A 34 -14.60 5.29 -18.95
CA GLY A 34 -14.09 6.62 -18.60
C GLY A 34 -13.26 6.63 -17.30
N LEU A 35 -12.78 5.46 -16.86
CA LEU A 35 -12.06 5.27 -15.59
C LEU A 35 -10.56 5.60 -15.71
N SER A 36 -10.05 5.80 -16.92
CA SER A 36 -8.64 6.13 -17.20
C SER A 36 -8.20 7.49 -16.65
N LYS A 37 -9.14 8.39 -16.31
CA LYS A 37 -8.81 9.76 -15.87
C LYS A 37 -8.30 9.85 -14.42
N ASN A 38 -8.56 8.86 -13.55
CA ASN A 38 -8.05 8.89 -12.18
C ASN A 38 -7.96 7.48 -11.54
N PRO A 39 -6.87 6.73 -11.78
CA PRO A 39 -6.70 5.36 -11.29
C PRO A 39 -6.77 5.26 -9.75
N ASN A 40 -6.34 6.31 -9.05
CA ASN A 40 -6.39 6.38 -7.59
C ASN A 40 -7.82 6.43 -7.05
N THR A 41 -8.78 6.98 -7.81
CA THR A 41 -10.18 7.01 -7.37
C THR A 41 -10.81 5.62 -7.37
N TYR A 42 -10.37 4.75 -8.30
CA TYR A 42 -10.90 3.41 -8.44
C TYR A 42 -10.33 2.44 -7.41
N SER A 43 -9.01 2.45 -7.19
CA SER A 43 -8.37 1.70 -6.10
C SER A 43 -9.03 2.02 -4.76
N ASN A 44 -9.27 3.30 -4.48
CA ASN A 44 -9.96 3.76 -3.27
C ASN A 44 -11.38 3.18 -3.13
N ARG A 45 -12.13 3.08 -4.25
CA ARG A 45 -13.47 2.46 -4.24
C ARG A 45 -13.42 0.96 -4.02
N ILE A 46 -12.44 0.27 -4.60
CA ILE A 46 -12.24 -1.16 -4.37
C ILE A 46 -11.94 -1.41 -2.90
N LEU A 47 -10.97 -0.70 -2.32
CA LEU A 47 -10.58 -0.85 -0.91
C LEU A 47 -11.76 -0.61 0.03
N LYS A 48 -12.61 0.38 -0.24
CA LYS A 48 -13.84 0.62 0.55
C LYS A 48 -14.85 -0.53 0.49
N ASN A 49 -14.94 -1.22 -0.63
CA ASN A 49 -15.92 -2.28 -0.84
C ASN A 49 -15.45 -3.64 -0.32
N CYS A 50 -14.16 -3.98 -0.52
CA CYS A 50 -13.64 -5.31 -0.21
C CYS A 50 -12.58 -5.34 0.91
N GLY A 51 -12.06 -4.19 1.35
CA GLY A 51 -10.91 -4.11 2.26
C GLY A 51 -11.05 -4.97 3.52
N LYS A 52 -12.23 -4.99 4.13
CA LYS A 52 -12.50 -5.78 5.34
C LYS A 52 -12.37 -7.29 5.16
N TYR A 53 -12.39 -7.78 3.92
CA TYR A 53 -12.25 -9.20 3.60
C TYR A 53 -10.81 -9.59 3.25
N LEU A 54 -9.98 -8.61 2.92
CA LEU A 54 -8.61 -8.82 2.49
C LEU A 54 -7.72 -9.24 3.66
N THR A 55 -6.88 -10.22 3.39
CA THR A 55 -5.76 -10.66 4.23
C THR A 55 -4.42 -10.34 3.59
N LYS A 56 -4.37 -10.23 2.26
CA LYS A 56 -3.16 -9.82 1.53
C LYS A 56 -3.47 -8.68 0.56
N LEU A 57 -2.63 -7.66 0.58
CA LEU A 57 -2.75 -6.51 -0.30
C LEU A 57 -1.39 -6.14 -0.86
N THR A 58 -1.32 -6.03 -2.19
CA THR A 58 -0.17 -5.47 -2.89
C THR A 58 -0.59 -4.23 -3.64
N ILE A 59 0.10 -3.12 -3.41
CA ILE A 59 -0.11 -1.85 -4.13
C ILE A 59 1.18 -1.44 -4.80
N ASP A 60 1.09 -1.25 -6.10
CA ASP A 60 2.21 -0.90 -6.98
C ASP A 60 1.82 0.29 -7.84
N GLU A 61 2.59 1.39 -7.77
CA GLU A 61 2.42 2.59 -8.58
C GLU A 61 1.08 3.37 -8.39
N PHE A 62 0.32 3.09 -7.32
CA PHE A 62 -0.89 3.84 -6.91
C PHE A 62 -0.73 4.62 -5.61
N GLY A 63 0.52 4.77 -5.17
CA GLY A 63 0.86 5.09 -3.81
C GLY A 63 0.85 6.56 -3.46
N THR A 64 -0.32 7.09 -3.13
CA THR A 64 -0.42 8.38 -2.44
C THR A 64 -0.61 8.15 -0.94
N SER A 65 -0.31 9.16 -0.12
CA SER A 65 -0.63 9.14 1.32
C SER A 65 -2.11 8.85 1.62
N THR A 66 -3.01 9.17 0.68
CA THR A 66 -4.43 8.82 0.75
C THR A 66 -4.66 7.31 0.68
N ALA A 67 -3.87 6.57 -0.11
CA ALA A 67 -3.97 5.11 -0.18
C ALA A 67 -3.63 4.49 1.18
N LEU A 68 -2.53 4.90 1.83
CA LEU A 68 -2.18 4.42 3.17
C LEU A 68 -3.27 4.68 4.20
N TYR A 69 -3.85 5.89 4.19
CA TYR A 69 -5.00 6.22 5.04
C TYR A 69 -6.17 5.25 4.84
N LEU A 70 -6.52 4.97 3.59
CA LEU A 70 -7.63 4.07 3.26
C LEU A 70 -7.34 2.61 3.62
N ILE A 71 -6.10 2.15 3.45
CA ILE A 71 -5.68 0.82 3.87
C ILE A 71 -5.89 0.67 5.37
N GLY A 72 -5.33 1.60 6.16
CA GLY A 72 -5.47 1.57 7.62
C GLY A 72 -6.92 1.67 8.10
N GLN A 73 -7.78 2.33 7.34
CA GLN A 73 -9.19 2.51 7.71
C GLN A 73 -10.11 1.35 7.29
N TYR A 74 -9.89 0.77 6.10
CA TYR A 74 -10.84 -0.16 5.49
C TYR A 74 -10.35 -1.60 5.43
N CYS A 75 -9.06 -1.87 5.73
CA CYS A 75 -8.46 -3.19 5.59
C CYS A 75 -7.91 -3.75 6.93
N PRO A 76 -8.74 -3.85 8.00
CA PRO A 76 -8.28 -4.22 9.34
C PRO A 76 -7.78 -5.68 9.47
N ASN A 77 -8.07 -6.54 8.49
CA ASN A 77 -7.72 -7.95 8.53
C ASN A 77 -6.45 -8.29 7.72
N ILE A 78 -5.71 -7.28 7.26
CA ILE A 78 -4.47 -7.48 6.52
C ILE A 78 -3.43 -8.15 7.42
N VAL A 79 -2.86 -9.24 6.88
CA VAL A 79 -1.72 -9.96 7.44
C VAL A 79 -0.47 -9.71 6.60
N SER A 80 -0.63 -9.54 5.28
CA SER A 80 0.47 -9.25 4.37
C SER A 80 0.20 -7.97 3.56
N LEU A 81 1.10 -7.00 3.67
CA LEU A 81 1.04 -5.73 2.95
C LEU A 81 2.32 -5.50 2.17
N SER A 82 2.21 -5.38 0.84
CA SER A 82 3.31 -4.97 -0.02
C SER A 82 2.99 -3.63 -0.69
N VAL A 83 3.92 -2.70 -0.60
CA VAL A 83 3.74 -1.32 -1.04
C VAL A 83 4.96 -0.89 -1.84
N LYS A 84 4.77 -0.51 -3.10
CA LYS A 84 5.86 -0.09 -4.01
C LYS A 84 5.55 1.22 -4.71
N TYR A 85 6.61 1.99 -5.00
CA TYR A 85 6.57 3.26 -5.73
C TYR A 85 5.58 4.26 -5.12
N GLN A 86 5.84 4.66 -3.88
CA GLN A 86 5.05 5.71 -3.23
C GLN A 86 5.93 6.90 -2.89
N THR A 87 5.41 8.08 -3.20
CA THR A 87 5.87 9.31 -2.57
C THR A 87 5.08 9.50 -1.28
N PHE A 88 5.66 9.04 -0.18
CA PHE A 88 5.04 9.19 1.13
C PHE A 88 5.19 10.63 1.60
N LYS A 89 4.08 11.26 1.99
CA LYS A 89 4.19 12.45 2.84
C LYS A 89 4.65 11.99 4.23
N SER A 90 5.55 12.75 4.84
CA SER A 90 5.94 12.52 6.23
C SER A 90 4.71 12.41 7.13
N GLY A 91 4.73 11.44 8.05
CA GLY A 91 3.64 11.12 8.96
C GLY A 91 2.51 10.28 8.34
N SER A 92 2.70 9.68 7.16
CA SER A 92 1.69 8.82 6.53
C SER A 92 1.75 7.36 6.97
N MET A 93 2.87 6.88 7.51
CA MET A 93 3.01 5.52 8.02
C MET A 93 2.15 5.28 9.26
N LYS A 94 1.86 6.34 10.04
CA LYS A 94 0.96 6.27 11.20
C LYS A 94 -0.45 5.76 10.85
N PHE A 95 -0.86 5.81 9.58
CA PHE A 95 -2.16 5.25 9.19
C PHE A 95 -2.16 3.71 9.23
N LEU A 96 -1.01 3.09 9.00
CA LEU A 96 -0.86 1.64 9.01
C LEU A 96 -0.76 1.06 10.42
N SER A 97 -0.60 1.89 11.46
CA SER A 97 -0.55 1.40 12.85
C SER A 97 -1.85 0.74 13.31
N LYS A 98 -2.95 0.97 12.59
CA LYS A 98 -4.26 0.33 12.82
C LYS A 98 -4.32 -1.12 12.33
N LEU A 99 -3.28 -1.61 11.63
CA LEU A 99 -3.23 -2.97 11.09
C LEU A 99 -2.69 -3.94 12.13
N GLU A 100 -3.47 -4.21 13.17
CA GLU A 100 -3.07 -5.02 14.34
C GLU A 100 -2.67 -6.46 14.01
N LYS A 101 -3.08 -6.97 12.83
CA LYS A 101 -2.80 -8.34 12.37
C LYS A 101 -1.66 -8.42 11.36
N LEU A 102 -0.99 -7.30 11.08
CA LEU A 102 0.05 -7.25 10.07
C LEU A 102 1.28 -8.02 10.54
N GLU A 103 1.71 -9.02 9.76
CA GLU A 103 2.86 -9.88 10.07
C GLU A 103 3.92 -9.83 8.96
N ASP A 104 3.53 -9.61 7.70
CA ASP A 104 4.44 -9.48 6.55
C ASP A 104 4.31 -8.10 5.93
N PHE A 105 5.37 -7.31 6.04
CA PHE A 105 5.45 -5.99 5.46
C PHE A 105 6.55 -5.91 4.41
N SER A 106 6.21 -5.46 3.22
CA SER A 106 7.16 -5.19 2.16
C SER A 106 6.97 -3.78 1.65
N ILE A 107 8.07 -3.06 1.54
CA ILE A 107 8.08 -1.69 1.07
C ILE A 107 9.19 -1.50 0.03
N GLY A 108 8.91 -0.73 -1.03
CA GLY A 108 9.89 -0.50 -2.08
C GLY A 108 9.79 0.84 -2.77
N ALA A 109 10.92 1.27 -3.33
CA ALA A 109 11.10 2.59 -3.94
C ALA A 109 10.74 3.70 -2.96
N ILE A 110 11.46 3.74 -1.83
CA ILE A 110 11.25 4.66 -0.70
C ILE A 110 12.14 5.89 -0.88
N GLU A 111 11.60 7.08 -0.65
CA GLU A 111 12.40 8.31 -0.55
C GLU A 111 13.22 8.30 0.75
N THR A 112 14.48 8.75 0.68
CA THR A 112 15.39 8.77 1.84
C THR A 112 14.83 9.54 3.03
N SER A 113 14.11 10.63 2.77
CA SER A 113 13.41 11.47 3.76
C SER A 113 12.36 10.74 4.61
N THR A 114 11.91 9.56 4.18
CA THR A 114 10.83 8.80 4.83
C THR A 114 11.31 7.50 5.48
N ILE A 115 12.61 7.18 5.35
CA ILE A 115 13.19 5.94 5.89
C ILE A 115 13.03 5.86 7.42
N GLU A 116 13.35 6.94 8.14
CA GLU A 116 13.26 6.94 9.61
C GLU A 116 11.83 6.66 10.08
N GLU A 117 10.83 7.23 9.42
CA GLU A 117 9.42 7.00 9.72
C GLU A 117 9.01 5.54 9.46
N VAL A 118 9.49 4.95 8.37
CA VAL A 118 9.25 3.53 8.06
C VAL A 118 9.90 2.63 9.11
N LEU A 119 11.13 2.95 9.54
CA LEU A 119 11.83 2.20 10.58
C LEU A 119 11.10 2.29 11.93
N GLN A 120 10.65 3.48 12.34
CA GLN A 120 9.84 3.64 13.54
C GLN A 120 8.54 2.84 13.46
N PHE A 121 7.84 2.89 12.33
CA PHE A 121 6.65 2.08 12.13
C PHE A 121 6.96 0.60 12.33
N VAL A 122 7.97 0.07 11.64
CA VAL A 122 8.38 -1.33 11.73
C VAL A 122 8.69 -1.76 13.18
N GLN A 123 9.33 -0.91 13.98
CA GLN A 123 9.62 -1.18 15.39
C GLN A 123 8.39 -1.27 16.28
N THR A 124 7.30 -0.59 15.92
CA THR A 124 6.05 -0.59 16.69
C THR A 124 5.10 -1.73 16.33
N GLN A 125 5.41 -2.52 15.30
CA GLN A 125 4.53 -3.56 14.79
C GLN A 125 5.06 -4.95 15.13
N ASN A 126 4.15 -5.90 15.36
CA ASN A 126 4.47 -7.31 15.59
C ASN A 126 4.73 -8.04 14.24
N LEU A 127 5.72 -7.58 13.48
CA LEU A 127 6.05 -8.13 12.17
C LEU A 127 6.92 -9.38 12.29
N CYS A 128 6.55 -10.44 11.58
CA CYS A 128 7.36 -11.64 11.40
C CYS A 128 8.30 -11.53 10.20
N LYS A 129 7.96 -10.69 9.22
CA LYS A 129 8.74 -10.54 7.98
C LYS A 129 8.72 -9.10 7.48
N ILE A 130 9.91 -8.58 7.18
CA ILE A 130 10.10 -7.25 6.60
C ILE A 130 10.96 -7.35 5.34
N ARG A 131 10.59 -6.64 4.27
CA ARG A 131 11.35 -6.57 3.01
C ARG A 131 11.46 -5.14 2.51
N PHE A 132 12.67 -4.70 2.21
CA PHE A 132 12.97 -3.43 1.55
C PHE A 132 13.42 -3.69 0.11
N SER A 133 12.80 -3.04 -0.87
CA SER A 133 13.20 -3.18 -2.28
C SER A 133 13.43 -1.82 -2.94
N ALA A 134 14.70 -1.45 -3.14
CA ALA A 134 15.18 -0.21 -3.76
C ALA A 134 14.86 1.10 -3.02
N LEU A 135 15.85 2.00 -2.97
CA LEU A 135 15.72 3.39 -2.52
C LEU A 135 15.59 4.30 -3.74
N LEU A 136 14.66 5.24 -3.72
CA LEU A 136 14.62 6.31 -4.71
C LEU A 136 15.61 7.39 -4.26
N ASN A 137 16.76 7.43 -4.93
CA ASN A 137 17.68 8.55 -4.80
C ASN A 137 17.09 9.75 -5.55
N SER A 138 16.68 10.80 -4.83
CA SER A 138 16.72 12.14 -5.41
C SER A 138 18.18 12.59 -5.30
N ASP A 139 18.95 12.41 -6.37
CA ASP A 139 20.36 12.81 -6.56
C ASP A 139 21.03 13.51 -5.35
N ASN A 140 21.90 12.81 -4.62
CA ASN A 140 23.22 13.27 -4.13
C ASN A 140 23.87 12.27 -3.16
N VAL A 141 25.21 12.19 -3.28
CA VAL A 141 26.16 11.38 -2.52
C VAL A 141 25.84 11.34 -1.02
N VAL A 142 25.59 10.14 -0.48
CA VAL A 142 25.65 9.91 0.97
C VAL A 142 27.11 9.62 1.31
N SER A 143 27.85 10.67 1.69
CA SER A 143 29.14 10.52 2.35
C SER A 143 28.90 9.87 3.71
N LEU A 144 29.50 8.70 3.94
CA LEU A 144 29.57 8.12 5.28
C LEU A 144 30.25 9.11 6.23
N PRO A 145 29.81 9.24 7.49
CA PRO A 145 30.58 9.97 8.48
C PRO A 145 31.88 9.21 8.69
N SER A 146 32.97 9.74 8.15
CA SER A 146 34.31 9.41 8.60
C SER A 146 34.41 9.90 10.04
N ASN A 147 34.14 9.01 10.98
CA ASN A 147 34.76 8.97 12.32
C ASN A 147 34.25 7.77 13.14
N ALA A 148 35.01 6.68 13.08
CA ALA A 148 35.36 5.93 14.28
C ALA A 148 36.82 5.48 14.10
N ARG A 149 37.72 6.20 14.76
CA ARG A 149 39.14 5.89 14.85
C ARG A 149 39.35 4.57 15.59
N THR A 150 40.25 3.76 15.07
CA THR A 150 41.46 3.30 15.80
C THR A 150 42.60 3.27 14.81
#